data_AF-A0ABD0NUQ9-F1
#
_entry.id   AF-A0ABD0NUQ9-F1
#
_cell.length_a   1.000
_cell.length_b   1.000
_cell.length_c   1.000
_cell.angle_alpha   90.00
_cell.angle_beta   90.00
_cell.angle_gamma   90.00
#
_symmetry.space_group_name_H-M   'P 1'
#
loop_
_entity.id
_entity.type
_entity.pdbx_description
1 polymer ?
#
loop_
_entity_poly.entity_id
_entity_poly.type
_entity_poly.pdbx_seq_one_letter_code
_entity_poly.pdbx_strand_id
1 'polypeptide(L)' 'VCRKLGIIEVDYFGLQFSGSKGENLWLNLRNRISQQMDNLTPCRLRLRVKFFVEPHLILQEQT' A
#
# COMPACT_ATOMS: atom_id res chain seq x y z
N VAL A 1 0.69 5.85 7.36
CA VAL A 1 1.76 4.82 7.41
C VAL A 1 3.09 5.43 7.00
N CYS A 2 3.25 5.92 5.77
CA CYS A 2 4.48 6.52 5.25
C CYS A 2 5.08 7.61 6.17
N ARG A 3 4.25 8.53 6.68
CA ARG A 3 4.68 9.53 7.67
C ARG A 3 5.39 8.96 8.90
N LYS A 4 4.94 7.80 9.42
CA LYS A 4 5.58 7.14 10.57
C LYS A 4 6.90 6.46 10.19
N LEU A 5 7.09 6.11 8.92
CA LEU A 5 8.29 5.51 8.36
C LEU A 5 9.26 6.56 7.78
N GLY A 6 8.88 7.84 7.79
CA GLY A 6 9.67 8.91 7.17
C GLY A 6 9.62 8.97 5.65
N ILE A 7 8.83 8.12 4.97
CA ILE A 7 8.76 8.05 3.50
C ILE A 7 8.00 9.28 2.95
N ILE A 8 8.64 10.02 2.05
CA ILE A 8 8.11 11.19 1.34
C ILE A 8 7.59 10.80 -0.04
N GLU A 9 8.27 9.90 -0.76
CA GLU A 9 7.93 9.42 -2.11
C GLU A 9 6.78 8.40 -2.07
N VAL A 10 5.65 8.81 -1.48
CA VAL A 10 4.51 7.94 -1.15
C VAL A 10 3.84 7.33 -2.37
N ASP A 11 3.95 7.98 -3.53
CA ASP A 11 3.27 7.60 -4.76
C ASP A 11 3.83 6.29 -5.35
N TYR A 12 5.04 5.89 -4.98
CA TYR A 12 5.61 4.60 -5.38
C TYR A 12 5.03 3.41 -4.61
N PHE A 13 4.35 3.67 -3.49
CA PHE A 13 3.81 2.63 -2.62
C PHE A 13 2.30 2.45 -2.76
N GLY A 14 1.86 1.26 -2.35
CA GLY A 14 0.45 0.99 -2.12
C GLY A 14 0.26 0.06 -0.92
N LEU A 15 -1.01 -0.16 -0.58
CA LEU A 15 -1.40 -1.15 0.43
C LEU A 15 -2.02 -2.35 -0.27
N GLN A 16 -1.53 -3.54 0.04
CA GLN A 16 -2.12 -4.81 -0.41
C GLN A 16 -2.88 -5.50 0.71
N PHE A 17 -3.94 -6.21 0.36
CA PHE A 17 -4.66 -7.14 1.24
C PHE A 17 -4.96 -8.44 0.49
N SER A 18 -5.31 -9.47 1.25
CA SER A 18 -5.83 -10.72 0.69
C SER A 18 -7.35 -10.62 0.60
N GLY A 19 -7.90 -10.76 -0.61
CA GLY A 19 -9.34 -10.82 -0.84
C GLY A 19 -9.95 -12.13 -0.31
N SER A 20 -11.26 -12.26 -0.46
CA SER A 20 -12.02 -13.39 0.08
C SER A 20 -11.67 -14.73 -0.58
N LYS A 21 -11.03 -14.72 -1.75
CA LYS A 21 -10.55 -15.93 -2.45
C LYS A 21 -9.02 -16.10 -2.33
N GLY A 22 -8.38 -15.34 -1.43
CA GLY A 22 -6.93 -15.38 -1.22
C GLY A 22 -6.11 -14.61 -2.24
N GLU A 23 -6.76 -13.91 -3.19
CA GLU A 23 -6.11 -13.10 -4.19
C GLU A 23 -5.46 -11.84 -3.57
N ASN A 24 -4.31 -11.42 -4.08
CA ASN A 24 -3.67 -10.19 -3.60
C ASN A 24 -4.26 -8.98 -4.33
N LEU A 25 -4.99 -8.15 -3.59
CA LEU A 25 -5.64 -6.94 -4.10
C LEU A 25 -4.90 -5.69 -3.61
N TRP A 26 -4.88 -4.66 -4.44
CA TRP A 26 -4.45 -3.32 -4.03
C TRP A 26 -5.63 -2.55 -3.46
N LEU A 27 -5.43 -1.91 -2.33
CA LEU A 27 -6.37 -0.97 -1.74
C LEU A 27 -6.47 0.28 -2.62
N ASN A 28 -7.70 0.70 -2.91
CA ASN A 28 -7.95 2.01 -3.49
C ASN A 28 -7.81 3.08 -2.39
N LEU A 29 -6.77 3.91 -2.51
CA LEU A 29 -6.44 4.95 -1.53
C LEU A 29 -7.42 6.14 -1.53
N ARG A 30 -8.33 6.23 -2.50
CA ARG A 30 -9.37 7.27 -2.57
C ARG A 30 -10.67 6.85 -1.86
N ASN A 31 -10.92 5.55 -1.76
CA ASN A 31 -12.16 5.01 -1.20
C ASN A 31 -11.96 4.66 0.29
N ARG A 32 -13.06 4.57 1.05
CA ARG A 32 -13.00 4.13 2.46
C ARG A 32 -12.54 2.67 2.53
N ILE A 33 -11.72 2.34 3.52
CA ILE A 33 -11.24 0.96 3.74
C ILE A 33 -12.42 0.02 4.04
N SER A 34 -13.37 0.50 4.85
CA SER A 34 -14.54 -0.27 5.28
C SER A 34 -15.48 -0.68 4.14
N GLN A 35 -15.42 -0.01 2.98
CA GLN A 35 -16.23 -0.36 1.80
C GLN A 35 -15.52 -1.32 0.84
N GLN A 36 -14.23 -1.58 1.08
CA GLN A 36 -13.39 -2.41 0.22
C GLN A 36 -13.02 -3.74 0.88
N MET A 37 -13.13 -3.80 2.21
CA MET A 37 -12.75 -4.93 3.04
C MET A 37 -13.95 -5.36 3.90
N ASP A 38 -15.03 -5.79 3.25
CA ASP A 38 -16.18 -6.34 3.96
C ASP A 38 -15.77 -7.63 4.68
N ASN A 39 -16.08 -7.72 5.97
CA ASN A 39 -15.94 -8.91 6.82
C ASN A 39 -14.51 -9.47 7.03
N LEU A 40 -13.45 -8.73 6.66
CA LEU A 40 -12.07 -9.15 6.88
C LEU A 40 -11.52 -8.64 8.22
N THR A 41 -12.03 -9.16 9.34
CA THR A 41 -11.46 -8.91 10.67
C THR A 41 -10.59 -10.08 11.12
N PRO A 42 -9.31 -9.86 11.50
CA PRO A 42 -8.59 -8.59 11.51
C PRO A 42 -8.16 -8.10 10.11
N CYS A 43 -8.29 -6.80 9.84
CA CYS A 43 -7.88 -6.18 8.59
C CYS A 43 -6.36 -6.18 8.47
N ARG A 44 -5.79 -7.08 7.65
CA ARG A 44 -4.34 -7.16 7.43
C ARG A 44 -3.93 -6.50 6.12
N LEU A 45 -3.30 -5.33 6.23
CA LEU A 45 -2.74 -4.57 5.11
C LEU A 45 -1.21 -4.72 5.09
N ARG A 46 -0.62 -4.75 3.89
CA ARG A 46 0.83 -4.81 3.65
C ARG A 46 1.27 -3.61 2.82
N LEU A 47 2.21 -2.81 3.33
CA LEU A 47 2.86 -1.75 2.54
C LEU A 47 3.81 -2.40 1.53
N ARG A 48 3.68 -2.06 0.25
CA ARG A 48 4.48 -2.61 -0.85
C ARG A 48 4.77 -1.55 -1.90
N VAL A 49 5.88 -1.69 -2.62
CA VAL A 49 6.16 -0.94 -3.85
C VAL A 49 5.13 -1.35 -4.91
N LYS A 50 4.41 -0.36 -5.46
CA LYS A 50 3.41 -0.54 -6.50
C LYS A 50 3.95 -0.12 -7.87
N PHE A 51 4.83 0.88 -7.90
CA PHE A 51 5.46 1.38 -9.12
C PHE A 51 6.97 1.33 -8.94
N PHE A 52 7.63 0.53 -9.77
CA PHE A 52 9.09 0.47 -9.82
C PHE A 52 9.58 1.54 -10.78
N VAL A 53 10.53 2.33 -10.31
CA VAL A 53 11.22 3.37 -11.09
C VAL A 53 12.72 3.08 -11.09
N GLU A 54 13.46 3.72 -11.99
CA GLU A 54 14.92 3.59 -11.98
C GLU A 54 15.49 4.14 -10.65
N PRO A 55 16.51 3.48 -10.05
CA PRO A 55 16.98 3.84 -8.71
C PRO A 55 17.44 5.29 -8.55
N HIS A 56 17.97 5.89 -9.63
CA HIS A 56 18.43 7.28 -9.62
C HIS A 56 17.28 8.31 -9.62
N LEU A 57 16.04 7.87 -9.83
CA LEU A 57 14.84 8.70 -9.67
C LEU A 57 14.32 8.69 -8.23
N ILE A 58 14.79 7.76 -7.39
CA ILE A 58 14.47 7.70 -5.96
C ILE A 58 15.42 8.66 -5.24
N LEU A 59 14.86 9.73 -4.69
CA LEU A 59 15.64 10.80 -4.06
C LEU A 59 15.90 10.56 -2.57
N GLN A 60 15.10 9.69 -1.94
CA GLN A 60 15.21 9.40 -0.51
C GLN A 60 15.79 8.00 -0.27
N GLU A 61 16.87 7.90 0.51
CA GLU A 61 17.50 6.59 0.83
C GLU A 61 16.57 5.62 1.58
N GLN A 62 15.58 6.15 2.30
CA GLN A 62 14.60 5.36 3.04
C GLN A 62 13.52 4.69 2.17
N THR A 63 13.42 5.06 0.89
CA THR A 63 12.38 4.64 -0.06
C THR A 63 12.74 3.32 -0.74
#